data_AF-A0A2V8HJV8-F1
#
_entry.id   AF-A0A2V8HJV8-F1
#
_cell.length_a   1.000
_cell.length_b   1.000
_cell.length_c   1.000
_cell.angle_alpha   90.00
_cell.angle_beta   90.00
_cell.angle_gamma   90.00
#
_symmetry.space_group_name_H-M   'P 1'
#
loop_
_entity.id
_entity.type
_entity.pdbx_description
1 polymer ?
#
loop_
_entity_poly.entity_id
_entity_poly.type
_entity_poly.pdbx_seq_one_letter_code
_entity_poly.pdbx_strand_id
1 'polypeptide(L)'
;MKTGILLVACCVLVSAGSARAQTSGTASDALSGTWTGQMGPDGGKLIPVTMQLKSDGKGGMSGTITGPPHPGTVKSATFDAKTGALKLDVAVQDEASTPVSFDGTLVDGTATGRVAIGTDGRGVFRLTRSAGATAGTANDAAASVRKNFAEVSGWIASAADAVPADKYSYRPTESVRTFGQLIGHVADAYNYFCARAAGQNVQWADPIEKGNTDKATIVPKLKQSLATCTTAYGGANQVGPLVDNVAHTNLHYGNVITYMRMMGLVPPSSR
;
A
#
# COMPACT_ATOMS: atom_id res chain seq x y z
N MET A 1 80.12 -19.55 -9.03
CA MET A 1 80.29 -18.07 -8.99
C MET A 1 79.19 -17.42 -9.83
N LYS A 2 78.66 -16.27 -9.37
CA LYS A 2 77.44 -15.52 -9.79
C LYS A 2 76.20 -16.01 -9.02
N THR A 3 75.69 -15.40 -7.94
CA THR A 3 75.27 -14.00 -7.68
C THR A 3 74.37 -13.48 -8.79
N GLY A 4 73.09 -13.12 -8.62
CA GLY A 4 72.20 -12.99 -7.47
C GLY A 4 70.83 -12.50 -7.98
N ILE A 5 70.08 -11.84 -7.10
CA ILE A 5 68.86 -11.02 -7.32
C ILE A 5 67.54 -11.74 -7.02
N LEU A 6 67.09 -11.50 -5.78
CA LEU A 6 65.73 -11.66 -5.28
C LEU A 6 64.86 -10.56 -5.90
N LEU A 7 63.89 -10.93 -6.74
CA LEU A 7 62.89 -10.02 -7.29
C LEU A 7 61.57 -10.26 -6.55
N VAL A 8 61.22 -9.31 -5.69
CA VAL A 8 59.91 -9.22 -5.04
C VAL A 8 58.88 -8.88 -6.11
N ALA A 9 58.09 -9.87 -6.53
CA ALA A 9 56.98 -9.67 -7.44
C ALA A 9 55.80 -9.06 -6.67
N CYS A 10 55.59 -7.75 -6.88
CA CYS A 10 54.42 -7.03 -6.41
C CYS A 10 53.20 -7.50 -7.23
N CYS A 11 52.29 -8.27 -6.61
CA CYS A 11 51.01 -8.65 -7.20
C CYS A 11 50.11 -7.40 -7.32
N VAL A 12 50.17 -6.71 -8.45
CA VAL A 12 49.13 -5.75 -8.86
C VAL A 12 47.95 -6.55 -9.40
N LEU A 13 46.96 -6.81 -8.55
CA LEU A 13 45.64 -7.27 -8.96
C LEU A 13 44.99 -6.15 -9.78
N VAL A 14 45.08 -6.25 -11.10
CA VAL A 14 44.24 -5.46 -12.02
C VAL A 14 42.83 -6.03 -11.91
N SER A 15 42.00 -5.43 -11.07
CA SER A 15 40.56 -5.65 -11.08
C SER A 15 40.01 -5.12 -12.39
N ALA A 16 39.73 -6.03 -13.33
CA ALA A 16 38.93 -5.73 -14.51
C ALA A 16 37.56 -5.22 -14.03
N GLY A 17 37.38 -3.89 -14.09
CA GLY A 17 36.09 -3.27 -13.82
C GLY A 17 35.09 -3.81 -14.83
N SER A 18 34.07 -4.51 -14.34
CA SER A 18 32.91 -4.91 -15.12
C SER A 18 32.26 -3.64 -15.69
N ALA A 19 32.53 -3.34 -16.94
CA ALA A 19 31.79 -2.35 -17.70
C ALA A 19 30.33 -2.82 -17.74
N ARG A 20 29.49 -2.20 -16.91
CA ARG A 20 28.04 -2.34 -16.99
C ARG A 20 27.66 -1.87 -18.39
N ALA A 21 27.20 -2.79 -19.23
CA ALA A 21 26.57 -2.46 -20.50
C ALA A 21 25.36 -1.56 -20.20
N GLN A 22 25.52 -0.25 -20.40
CA GLN A 22 24.42 0.70 -20.43
C GLN A 22 23.66 0.42 -21.73
N THR A 23 22.54 -0.28 -21.61
CA THR A 23 21.54 -0.33 -22.68
C THR A 23 21.17 1.10 -23.06
N SER A 24 21.28 1.43 -24.34
CA SER A 24 20.90 2.72 -24.91
C SER A 24 19.38 2.90 -24.80
N GLY A 25 18.91 3.30 -23.61
CA GLY A 25 17.54 3.71 -23.39
C GLY A 25 17.26 5.02 -24.13
N THR A 26 16.04 5.20 -24.62
CA THR A 26 15.61 6.46 -25.23
C THR A 26 15.60 7.57 -24.17
N ALA A 27 15.60 8.84 -24.57
CA ALA A 27 15.49 9.97 -23.63
C ALA A 27 14.29 9.82 -22.67
N SER A 28 13.19 9.17 -23.11
CA SER A 28 12.03 8.85 -22.28
C SER A 28 12.33 7.86 -21.13
N ASP A 29 13.29 6.94 -21.29
CA ASP A 29 13.67 6.00 -20.22
C ASP A 29 14.34 6.73 -19.05
N ALA A 30 14.96 7.89 -19.30
CA ALA A 30 15.60 8.71 -18.27
C ALA A 30 14.60 9.21 -17.21
N LEU A 31 13.32 9.34 -17.56
CA LEU A 31 12.27 9.81 -16.65
C LEU A 31 11.54 8.69 -15.89
N SER A 32 11.70 7.44 -16.30
CA SER A 32 11.00 6.32 -15.66
C SER A 32 11.39 6.19 -14.18
N GLY A 33 10.42 5.91 -13.32
CA GLY A 33 10.62 5.73 -11.87
C GLY A 33 9.73 6.63 -11.02
N THR A 34 10.03 6.63 -9.73
CA THR A 34 9.26 7.41 -8.73
C THR A 34 9.91 8.75 -8.47
N TRP A 35 9.08 9.79 -8.55
CA TRP A 35 9.42 11.17 -8.25
C TRP A 35 8.59 11.62 -7.05
N THR A 36 9.25 12.21 -6.07
CA THR A 36 8.59 12.74 -4.86
C THR A 36 8.98 14.18 -4.66
N GLY A 37 8.05 14.98 -4.15
CA GLY A 37 8.36 16.33 -3.73
C GLY A 37 7.11 17.12 -3.43
N GLN A 38 7.10 18.38 -3.80
CA GLN A 38 6.03 19.29 -3.44
C GLN A 38 5.61 20.17 -4.62
N MET A 39 4.35 20.59 -4.62
CA MET A 39 3.81 21.58 -5.55
C MET A 39 2.84 22.52 -4.83
N GLY A 40 2.58 23.70 -5.36
CA GLY A 40 1.62 24.63 -4.77
C GLY A 40 1.75 26.03 -5.35
N PRO A 41 0.93 26.99 -4.88
CA PRO A 41 1.02 28.39 -5.31
C PRO A 41 2.43 28.95 -5.07
N ASP A 42 2.90 29.82 -5.96
CA ASP A 42 4.19 30.50 -5.78
C ASP A 42 4.15 31.38 -4.51
N GLY A 43 5.14 31.23 -3.62
CA GLY A 43 5.15 31.85 -2.29
C GLY A 43 4.07 31.33 -1.31
N GLY A 44 3.30 30.31 -1.69
CA GLY A 44 2.23 29.73 -0.88
C GLY A 44 2.61 28.41 -0.18
N LYS A 45 1.63 27.81 0.50
CA LYS A 45 1.80 26.49 1.13
C LYS A 45 1.95 25.42 0.04
N LEU A 46 3.11 24.77 0.01
CA LEU A 46 3.35 23.62 -0.85
C LEU A 46 2.74 22.35 -0.24
N ILE A 47 2.16 21.52 -1.09
CA ILE A 47 1.58 20.22 -0.76
C ILE A 47 2.44 19.09 -1.34
N PRO A 48 2.56 17.96 -0.63
CA PRO A 48 3.33 16.83 -1.12
C PRO A 48 2.66 16.20 -2.34
N VAL A 49 3.49 15.81 -3.32
CA VAL A 49 3.05 15.09 -4.51
C VAL A 49 4.02 13.95 -4.80
N THR A 50 3.48 12.85 -5.31
CA THR A 50 4.26 11.71 -5.79
C THR A 50 3.85 11.40 -7.23
N MET A 51 4.82 11.21 -8.12
CA MET A 51 4.59 10.75 -9.49
C MET A 51 5.30 9.42 -9.73
N GLN A 52 4.59 8.48 -10.37
CA GLN A 52 5.19 7.29 -10.95
C GLN A 52 5.15 7.43 -12.47
N LEU A 53 6.31 7.44 -13.11
CA LEU A 53 6.43 7.50 -14.56
C LEU A 53 6.98 6.17 -15.08
N LYS A 54 6.45 5.71 -16.20
CA LYS A 54 6.90 4.51 -16.89
C LYS A 54 6.91 4.74 -18.40
N SER A 55 8.08 4.62 -19.01
CA SER A 55 8.19 4.59 -20.46
C SER A 55 7.73 3.24 -21.02
N ASP A 56 7.17 3.27 -22.22
CA ASP A 56 6.84 2.08 -23.01
C ASP A 56 7.99 1.60 -23.91
N GLY A 57 9.16 2.26 -23.86
CA GLY A 57 10.32 1.97 -24.70
C GLY A 57 10.15 2.35 -26.18
N LYS A 58 9.01 2.93 -26.56
CA LYS A 58 8.66 3.40 -27.91
C LYS A 58 8.47 4.92 -27.97
N GLY A 59 8.86 5.62 -26.91
CA GLY A 59 8.73 7.08 -26.76
C GLY A 59 7.43 7.54 -26.11
N GLY A 60 6.49 6.63 -25.83
CA GLY A 60 5.34 6.90 -24.99
C GLY A 60 5.68 6.77 -23.51
N MET A 61 4.95 7.51 -22.69
CA MET A 61 5.03 7.40 -21.23
C MET A 61 3.64 7.35 -20.63
N SER A 62 3.51 6.51 -19.61
CA SER A 62 2.34 6.41 -18.76
C SER A 62 2.75 6.73 -17.33
N GLY A 63 1.79 7.11 -16.50
CA GLY A 63 2.09 7.38 -15.11
C GLY A 63 0.88 7.81 -14.30
N THR A 64 1.08 7.79 -12.99
CA THR A 64 0.12 8.25 -12.00
C THR A 64 0.72 9.38 -11.20
N ILE A 65 -0.09 10.38 -10.88
CA ILE A 65 0.22 11.36 -9.85
C ILE A 65 -0.71 11.14 -8.66
N THR A 66 -0.15 11.20 -7.46
CA THR A 66 -0.89 11.10 -6.21
C THR A 66 -0.58 12.33 -5.36
N GLY A 67 -1.63 13.07 -5.01
CA GLY A 67 -1.60 14.29 -4.22
C GLY A 67 -3.01 14.91 -4.10
N PRO A 68 -3.25 15.83 -3.16
CA PRO A 68 -4.57 16.45 -2.97
C PRO A 68 -5.05 17.26 -4.18
N PRO A 69 -6.37 17.35 -4.47
CA PRO A 69 -7.47 16.65 -3.81
C PRO A 69 -7.79 15.27 -4.40
N HIS A 70 -7.35 14.97 -5.63
CA HIS A 70 -7.64 13.70 -6.32
C HIS A 70 -6.40 13.19 -7.09
N PRO A 71 -6.23 11.86 -7.24
CA PRO A 71 -5.17 11.30 -8.08
C PRO A 71 -5.36 11.71 -9.54
N GLY A 72 -4.29 11.64 -10.33
CA GLY A 72 -4.32 11.97 -11.76
C GLY A 72 -3.55 10.96 -12.61
N THR A 73 -3.87 10.91 -13.90
CA THR A 73 -3.19 10.06 -14.89
C THR A 73 -2.40 10.93 -15.85
N VAL A 74 -1.14 10.57 -16.08
CA VAL A 74 -0.29 11.22 -17.09
C VAL A 74 -0.82 10.85 -18.47
N LYS A 75 -1.22 11.87 -19.24
CA LYS A 75 -1.70 11.75 -20.62
C LYS A 75 -0.55 11.86 -21.61
N SER A 76 0.39 12.74 -21.33
CA SER A 76 1.56 12.98 -22.17
C SER A 76 2.76 13.36 -21.30
N ALA A 77 3.95 13.05 -21.79
CA ALA A 77 5.20 13.49 -21.20
C ALA A 77 6.26 13.68 -22.27
N THR A 78 7.00 14.78 -22.20
CA THR A 78 8.12 15.06 -23.11
C THR A 78 9.37 15.40 -22.31
N PHE A 79 10.52 14.92 -22.80
CA PHE A 79 11.83 15.17 -22.21
C PHE A 79 12.85 15.45 -23.28
N ASP A 80 13.55 16.57 -23.14
CA ASP A 80 14.74 16.87 -23.91
C ASP A 80 15.98 16.61 -23.06
N ALA A 81 16.70 15.54 -23.38
CA ALA A 81 17.91 15.14 -22.66
C ALA A 81 19.08 16.13 -22.81
N LYS A 82 19.08 17.01 -23.83
CA LYS A 82 20.14 18.01 -24.03
C LYS A 82 19.94 19.22 -23.13
N THR A 83 18.69 19.66 -22.99
CA THR A 83 18.34 20.88 -22.25
C THR A 83 17.82 20.59 -20.85
N GLY A 84 17.46 19.34 -20.56
CA GLY A 84 16.76 18.94 -19.35
C GLY A 84 15.29 19.36 -19.32
N ALA A 85 14.76 19.93 -20.41
CA ALA A 85 13.37 20.40 -20.45
C ALA A 85 12.39 19.24 -20.29
N LEU A 86 11.39 19.42 -19.42
CA LEU A 86 10.38 18.45 -19.04
C LEU A 86 9.00 19.09 -19.19
N LYS A 87 8.09 18.42 -19.90
CA LYS A 87 6.65 18.74 -19.85
C LYS A 87 5.83 17.52 -19.55
N LEU A 88 4.82 17.66 -18.68
CA LEU A 88 3.87 16.60 -18.33
C LEU A 88 2.45 17.14 -18.40
N ASP A 89 1.57 16.44 -19.09
CA ASP A 89 0.14 16.70 -19.04
C ASP A 89 -0.55 15.60 -18.24
N VAL A 90 -1.34 16.01 -17.26
CA VAL A 90 -2.07 15.15 -16.33
C VAL A 90 -3.55 15.48 -16.41
N ALA A 91 -4.37 14.44 -16.47
CA ALA A 91 -5.80 14.56 -16.20
C ALA A 91 -6.07 14.11 -14.76
N VAL A 92 -6.58 15.02 -13.93
CA VAL A 92 -7.03 14.70 -12.58
C VAL A 92 -8.29 13.83 -12.68
N GLN A 93 -8.44 12.86 -11.79
CA GLN A 93 -9.60 11.98 -11.69
C GLN A 93 -10.67 12.61 -10.81
N ASP A 94 -11.12 13.81 -11.18
CA ASP A 94 -12.32 14.46 -10.65
C ASP A 94 -13.44 14.43 -11.71
N GLU A 95 -14.63 14.89 -11.33
CA GLU A 95 -15.80 14.90 -12.24
C GLU A 95 -15.56 15.76 -13.50
N ALA A 96 -14.69 16.77 -13.41
CA ALA A 96 -14.38 17.71 -14.49
C ALA A 96 -13.19 17.29 -15.36
N SER A 97 -12.50 16.20 -15.00
CA SER A 97 -11.21 15.80 -15.53
C SER A 97 -10.21 16.96 -15.64
N THR A 98 -10.03 17.70 -14.53
CA THR A 98 -9.25 18.94 -14.50
C THR A 98 -7.85 18.74 -15.11
N PRO A 99 -7.49 19.50 -16.15
CA PRO A 99 -6.17 19.41 -16.75
C PRO A 99 -5.13 20.06 -15.83
N VAL A 100 -4.02 19.36 -15.64
CA VAL A 100 -2.85 19.86 -14.90
C VAL A 100 -1.63 19.70 -15.79
N SER A 101 -0.91 20.78 -16.05
CA SER A 101 0.34 20.73 -16.82
C SER A 101 1.54 21.15 -15.97
N PHE A 102 2.62 20.40 -16.10
CA PHE A 102 3.92 20.70 -15.50
C PHE A 102 4.87 21.12 -16.61
N ASP A 103 5.51 22.27 -16.45
CA ASP A 103 6.54 22.77 -17.35
C ASP A 103 7.79 23.11 -16.51
N GLY A 104 8.88 22.39 -16.74
CA GLY A 104 10.07 22.54 -15.90
C GLY A 104 11.34 21.99 -16.51
N THR A 105 12.35 21.90 -15.67
CA THR A 105 13.69 21.46 -16.05
C THR A 105 14.21 20.46 -15.02
N LEU A 106 14.81 19.39 -15.52
CA LEU A 106 15.51 18.38 -14.75
C LEU A 106 17.00 18.70 -14.72
N VAL A 107 17.53 18.99 -13.53
CA VAL A 107 18.96 19.21 -13.27
C VAL A 107 19.36 18.30 -12.11
N ASP A 108 20.40 17.48 -12.30
CA ASP A 108 20.98 16.60 -11.28
C ASP A 108 19.94 15.79 -10.48
N GLY A 109 19.00 15.17 -11.19
CA GLY A 109 17.95 14.32 -10.58
C GLY A 109 16.82 15.08 -9.89
N THR A 110 16.81 16.41 -9.98
CA THR A 110 15.77 17.28 -9.44
C THR A 110 15.01 17.99 -10.57
N ALA A 111 13.70 17.75 -10.66
CA ALA A 111 12.81 18.45 -11.57
C ALA A 111 12.16 19.64 -10.84
N THR A 112 12.33 20.85 -11.38
CA THR A 112 11.71 22.07 -10.87
C THR A 112 11.02 22.83 -11.98
N GLY A 113 9.92 23.50 -11.68
CA GLY A 113 9.23 24.29 -12.69
C GLY A 113 7.90 24.86 -12.22
N ARG A 114 7.06 25.18 -13.20
CA ARG A 114 5.71 25.70 -12.98
C ARG A 114 4.67 24.60 -13.18
N VAL A 115 3.59 24.71 -12.42
CA VAL A 115 2.39 23.90 -12.58
C VAL A 115 1.21 24.81 -12.93
N ALA A 116 0.41 24.42 -13.92
CA ALA A 116 -0.87 25.04 -14.21
C ALA A 116 -2.00 24.04 -13.90
N ILE A 117 -3.05 24.49 -13.23
CA ILE A 117 -4.20 23.68 -12.78
C ILE A 117 -5.47 24.36 -13.30
N GLY A 118 -6.16 23.74 -14.25
CA GLY A 118 -7.31 24.35 -14.91
C GLY A 118 -6.97 25.68 -15.59
N THR A 119 -7.95 26.59 -15.68
CA THR A 119 -7.79 27.89 -16.36
C THR A 119 -6.85 28.83 -15.60
N ASP A 120 -7.06 28.97 -14.29
CA ASP A 120 -6.47 30.05 -13.50
C ASP A 120 -5.44 29.60 -12.47
N GLY A 121 -5.39 28.30 -12.16
CA GLY A 121 -4.44 27.77 -11.20
C GLY A 121 -3.01 27.86 -11.75
N ARG A 122 -2.12 28.51 -10.99
CA ARG A 122 -0.69 28.62 -11.29
C ARG A 122 0.10 28.38 -10.02
N GLY A 123 1.23 27.71 -10.15
CA GLY A 123 2.10 27.39 -9.02
C GLY A 123 3.48 26.93 -9.46
N VAL A 124 4.22 26.44 -8.49
CA VAL A 124 5.56 25.87 -8.66
C VAL A 124 5.58 24.43 -8.19
N PHE A 125 6.54 23.67 -8.71
CA PHE A 125 6.83 22.32 -8.22
C PHE A 125 8.34 22.11 -8.06
N ARG A 126 8.68 21.20 -7.15
CA ARG A 126 10.02 20.65 -6.99
C ARG A 126 9.90 19.17 -6.66
N LEU A 127 10.49 18.32 -7.48
CA LEU A 127 10.46 16.87 -7.37
C LEU A 127 11.87 16.33 -7.50
N THR A 128 12.18 15.28 -6.75
CA THR A 128 13.44 14.55 -6.87
C THR A 128 13.16 13.11 -7.25
N ARG A 129 13.96 12.55 -8.14
CA ARG A 129 13.93 11.13 -8.46
C ARG A 129 14.43 10.35 -7.25
N SER A 130 13.64 9.41 -6.75
CA SER A 130 14.11 8.53 -5.67
C SER A 130 15.23 7.64 -6.21
N ALA A 131 16.45 7.79 -5.69
CA ALA A 131 17.60 7.01 -6.13
C ALA A 131 17.40 5.54 -5.74
N GLY A 132 17.24 4.67 -6.74
CA GLY A 132 17.34 3.22 -6.52
C GLY A 132 16.22 2.59 -5.70
N ALA A 133 14.97 2.98 -5.95
CA ALA A 133 13.93 1.95 -5.95
C ALA A 133 13.99 1.31 -7.34
N THR A 134 14.62 0.12 -7.46
CA THR A 134 14.10 -0.85 -8.43
C THR A 134 12.59 -0.85 -8.31
N ALA A 135 11.85 -1.05 -9.40
CA ALA A 135 10.42 -1.34 -9.32
C ALA A 135 10.19 -2.69 -8.59
N GLY A 136 10.60 -2.82 -7.33
CA GLY A 136 9.76 -3.42 -6.34
C GLY A 136 8.50 -2.58 -6.33
N THR A 137 7.37 -3.26 -6.40
CA THR A 137 6.06 -2.73 -6.00
C THR A 137 6.26 -1.62 -5.00
N ALA A 138 5.57 -0.48 -5.16
CA ALA A 138 5.43 0.48 -4.08
C ALA A 138 5.38 -0.29 -2.76
N ASN A 139 6.06 0.18 -1.71
CA ASN A 139 5.76 -0.29 -0.36
C ASN A 139 4.28 0.04 -0.15
N ASP A 140 3.41 -0.83 -0.65
CA ASP A 140 2.00 -0.63 -0.76
C ASP A 140 1.54 -1.05 0.60
N ALA A 141 1.67 -0.13 1.55
CA ALA A 141 1.18 -0.32 2.91
C ALA A 141 -0.27 -0.80 2.85
N ALA A 142 -1.06 -0.36 1.85
CA ALA A 142 -2.39 -0.90 1.62
C ALA A 142 -2.36 -2.36 1.14
N ALA A 143 -1.46 -2.79 0.23
CA ALA A 143 -1.29 -4.22 -0.10
C ALA A 143 -0.84 -5.05 1.10
N SER A 144 0.10 -4.55 1.91
CA SER A 144 0.55 -5.25 3.12
C SER A 144 -0.59 -5.38 4.13
N VAL A 145 -1.35 -4.33 4.34
CA VAL A 145 -2.53 -4.32 5.24
C VAL A 145 -3.62 -5.24 4.69
N ARG A 146 -3.91 -5.22 3.38
CA ARG A 146 -4.81 -6.16 2.70
C ARG A 146 -4.36 -7.61 2.90
N LYS A 147 -3.08 -7.90 2.68
CA LYS A 147 -2.50 -9.24 2.85
C LYS A 147 -2.65 -9.71 4.29
N ASN A 148 -2.26 -8.88 5.26
CA ASN A 148 -2.35 -9.21 6.68
C ASN A 148 -3.78 -9.45 7.11
N PHE A 149 -4.73 -8.63 6.63
CA PHE A 149 -6.15 -8.85 6.89
C PHE A 149 -6.65 -10.16 6.28
N ALA A 150 -6.34 -10.43 5.01
CA ALA A 150 -6.76 -11.65 4.32
C ALA A 150 -6.27 -12.91 5.05
N GLU A 151 -5.05 -12.88 5.55
CA GLU A 151 -4.46 -13.98 6.33
C GLU A 151 -5.21 -14.19 7.66
N VAL A 152 -5.26 -13.18 8.54
CA VAL A 152 -5.84 -13.33 9.88
C VAL A 152 -7.36 -13.56 9.83
N SER A 153 -8.07 -12.89 8.92
CA SER A 153 -9.51 -13.08 8.76
C SER A 153 -9.86 -14.45 8.18
N GLY A 154 -9.01 -14.97 7.27
CA GLY A 154 -9.13 -16.34 6.77
C GLY A 154 -8.96 -17.38 7.88
N TRP A 155 -8.03 -17.16 8.81
CA TRP A 155 -7.89 -18.01 9.98
C TRP A 155 -9.08 -17.92 10.94
N ILE A 156 -9.63 -16.73 11.18
CA ILE A 156 -10.84 -16.56 11.99
C ILE A 156 -12.03 -17.30 11.36
N ALA A 157 -12.27 -17.11 10.06
CA ALA A 157 -13.36 -17.79 9.35
C ALA A 157 -13.18 -19.32 9.40
N SER A 158 -11.97 -19.80 9.16
CA SER A 158 -11.64 -21.24 9.23
C SER A 158 -11.83 -21.80 10.63
N ALA A 159 -11.50 -21.04 11.68
CA ALA A 159 -11.72 -21.45 13.07
C ALA A 159 -13.21 -21.52 13.41
N ALA A 160 -13.99 -20.50 13.01
CA ALA A 160 -15.43 -20.47 13.21
C ALA A 160 -16.12 -21.67 12.54
N ASP A 161 -15.72 -22.00 11.30
CA ASP A 161 -16.25 -23.16 10.59
C ASP A 161 -15.81 -24.50 11.22
N ALA A 162 -14.57 -24.59 11.71
CA ALA A 162 -14.00 -25.83 12.25
C ALA A 162 -14.50 -26.19 13.67
N VAL A 163 -14.83 -25.21 14.51
CA VAL A 163 -15.30 -25.49 15.88
C VAL A 163 -16.71 -26.12 15.83
N PRO A 164 -16.93 -27.28 16.49
CA PRO A 164 -18.26 -27.91 16.58
C PRO A 164 -19.33 -27.01 17.21
N ALA A 165 -20.59 -27.17 16.80
CA ALA A 165 -21.67 -26.26 17.22
C ALA A 165 -21.93 -26.30 18.74
N ASP A 166 -21.84 -27.48 19.35
CA ASP A 166 -21.96 -27.71 20.80
C ASP A 166 -20.87 -27.00 21.61
N LYS A 167 -19.76 -26.61 20.98
CA LYS A 167 -18.65 -25.90 21.62
C LYS A 167 -18.71 -24.37 21.49
N TYR A 168 -19.73 -23.81 20.84
CA TYR A 168 -19.85 -22.34 20.73
C TYR A 168 -20.14 -21.66 22.08
N SER A 169 -20.72 -22.37 23.05
CA SER A 169 -20.91 -21.88 24.42
C SER A 169 -19.67 -22.05 25.31
N TYR A 170 -18.61 -22.71 24.83
CA TYR A 170 -17.40 -22.94 25.62
C TYR A 170 -16.72 -21.61 25.99
N ARG A 171 -16.30 -21.50 27.26
CA ARG A 171 -15.44 -20.43 27.78
C ARG A 171 -14.46 -21.03 28.81
N PRO A 172 -13.18 -20.62 28.82
CA PRO A 172 -12.21 -21.11 29.80
C PRO A 172 -12.53 -20.71 31.25
N THR A 173 -13.12 -19.52 31.43
CA THR A 173 -13.55 -18.98 32.73
C THR A 173 -14.79 -18.12 32.54
N GLU A 174 -15.52 -17.85 33.62
CA GLU A 174 -16.78 -17.09 33.55
C GLU A 174 -16.59 -15.62 33.18
N SER A 175 -15.41 -15.06 33.47
CA SER A 175 -15.09 -13.64 33.23
C SER A 175 -14.76 -13.32 31.77
N VAL A 176 -14.69 -14.32 30.89
CA VAL A 176 -14.35 -14.14 29.48
C VAL A 176 -15.50 -14.56 28.56
N ARG A 177 -15.47 -14.05 27.33
CA ARG A 177 -16.44 -14.38 26.29
C ARG A 177 -16.48 -15.89 26.03
N THR A 178 -17.66 -16.41 25.69
CA THR A 178 -17.77 -17.72 25.03
C THR A 178 -17.13 -17.67 23.64
N PHE A 179 -16.86 -18.84 23.05
CA PHE A 179 -16.35 -18.91 21.68
C PHE A 179 -17.28 -18.19 20.69
N GLY A 180 -18.59 -18.42 20.79
CA GLY A 180 -19.60 -17.76 19.95
C GLY A 180 -19.64 -16.25 20.14
N GLN A 181 -19.55 -15.78 21.39
CA GLN A 181 -19.44 -14.34 21.68
C GLN A 181 -18.15 -13.74 21.10
N LEU A 182 -17.03 -14.44 21.19
CA LEU A 182 -15.75 -13.97 20.66
C LEU A 182 -15.78 -13.82 19.14
N ILE A 183 -16.38 -14.77 18.42
CA ILE A 183 -16.54 -14.65 16.95
C ILE A 183 -17.55 -13.55 16.60
N GLY A 184 -18.64 -13.42 17.35
CA GLY A 184 -19.59 -12.31 17.22
C GLY A 184 -18.91 -10.94 17.39
N HIS A 185 -18.02 -10.82 18.38
CA HIS A 185 -17.26 -9.60 18.65
C HIS A 185 -16.37 -9.19 17.48
N VAL A 186 -15.72 -10.17 16.84
CA VAL A 186 -14.90 -9.92 15.66
C VAL A 186 -15.76 -9.44 14.49
N ALA A 187 -16.96 -10.00 14.30
CA ALA A 187 -17.90 -9.53 13.28
C ALA A 187 -18.38 -8.09 13.55
N ASP A 188 -18.66 -7.73 14.80
CA ASP A 188 -18.98 -6.36 15.20
C ASP A 188 -17.83 -5.39 14.89
N ALA A 189 -16.59 -5.79 15.19
CA ALA A 189 -15.40 -4.99 14.90
C ALA A 189 -15.19 -4.78 13.39
N TYR A 190 -15.42 -5.81 12.57
CA TYR A 190 -15.37 -5.68 11.11
C TYR A 190 -16.35 -4.63 10.61
N ASN A 191 -17.61 -4.68 11.07
CA ASN A 191 -18.63 -3.70 10.70
C ASN A 191 -18.21 -2.28 11.13
N TYR A 192 -17.62 -2.11 12.32
CA TYR A 192 -17.17 -0.83 12.82
C TYR A 192 -16.00 -0.25 12.02
N PHE A 193 -14.88 -0.97 11.95
CA PHE A 193 -13.64 -0.44 11.38
C PHE A 193 -13.73 -0.27 9.87
N CYS A 194 -14.38 -1.19 9.16
CA CYS A 194 -14.47 -1.11 7.70
C CYS A 194 -15.47 -0.06 7.23
N ALA A 195 -16.55 0.21 7.98
CA ALA A 195 -17.41 1.37 7.72
C ALA A 195 -16.63 2.68 7.90
N ARG A 196 -15.85 2.79 9.00
CA ARG A 196 -14.96 3.95 9.25
C ARG A 196 -13.92 4.12 8.14
N ALA A 197 -13.32 3.03 7.68
CA ALA A 197 -12.35 3.05 6.58
C ALA A 197 -12.96 3.55 5.27
N ALA A 198 -14.22 3.18 5.00
CA ALA A 198 -15.00 3.64 3.87
C ALA A 198 -15.53 5.09 4.01
N GLY A 199 -15.23 5.78 5.12
CA GLY A 199 -15.73 7.13 5.39
C GLY A 199 -17.23 7.18 5.70
N GLN A 200 -17.83 6.03 6.01
CA GLN A 200 -19.25 5.92 6.33
C GLN A 200 -19.49 6.18 7.82
N ASN A 201 -20.66 6.73 8.14
CA ASN A 201 -21.13 6.79 9.52
C ASN A 201 -21.47 5.38 10.00
N VAL A 202 -20.84 4.98 11.11
CA VAL A 202 -21.11 3.70 11.76
C VAL A 202 -22.58 3.65 12.16
N GLN A 203 -23.32 2.71 11.57
CA GLN A 203 -24.68 2.42 11.99
C GLN A 203 -24.61 1.57 13.26
N TRP A 204 -25.03 2.15 14.38
CA TRP A 204 -25.08 1.46 15.65
C TRP A 204 -26.30 0.53 15.66
N ALA A 205 -26.09 -0.74 15.35
CA ALA A 205 -27.04 -1.81 15.62
C ALA A 205 -26.73 -2.47 16.97
N ASP A 206 -27.66 -3.29 17.45
CA ASP A 206 -27.40 -4.15 18.61
C ASP A 206 -26.18 -5.06 18.33
N PRO A 207 -25.20 -5.14 19.24
CA PRO A 207 -24.00 -5.94 19.02
C PRO A 207 -24.33 -7.40 18.77
N ILE A 208 -23.75 -7.98 17.72
CA ILE A 208 -23.90 -9.39 17.37
C ILE A 208 -23.52 -10.27 18.55
N GLU A 209 -22.44 -9.92 19.26
CA GLU A 209 -21.95 -10.69 20.42
C GLU A 209 -22.93 -10.77 21.59
N LYS A 210 -23.93 -9.87 21.65
CA LYS A 210 -24.95 -9.84 22.72
C LYS A 210 -26.25 -10.57 22.34
N GLY A 211 -26.41 -10.99 21.09
CA GLY A 211 -27.57 -11.72 20.60
C GLY A 211 -27.43 -13.24 20.76
N ASN A 212 -28.11 -13.99 19.87
CA ASN A 212 -27.88 -15.43 19.77
C ASN A 212 -26.47 -15.71 19.21
N THR A 213 -25.68 -16.47 19.99
CA THR A 213 -24.27 -16.75 19.73
C THR A 213 -24.01 -18.20 19.31
N ASP A 214 -25.04 -18.94 18.91
CA ASP A 214 -24.85 -20.25 18.31
C ASP A 214 -24.12 -20.19 16.95
N LYS A 215 -23.56 -21.33 16.55
CA LYS A 215 -22.82 -21.45 15.28
C LYS A 215 -23.66 -21.06 14.06
N ALA A 216 -24.92 -21.50 14.04
CA ALA A 216 -25.83 -21.28 12.91
C ALA A 216 -26.12 -19.79 12.69
N THR A 217 -26.07 -18.99 13.75
CA THR A 217 -26.30 -17.53 13.72
C THR A 217 -25.00 -16.77 13.46
N ILE A 218 -23.92 -17.13 14.16
CA ILE A 218 -22.68 -16.34 14.16
C ILE A 218 -21.86 -16.52 12.89
N VAL A 219 -21.76 -17.73 12.35
CA VAL A 219 -20.95 -17.99 11.15
C VAL A 219 -21.45 -17.19 9.94
N PRO A 220 -22.76 -17.14 9.62
CA PRO A 220 -23.26 -16.31 8.54
C PRO A 220 -22.99 -14.82 8.74
N LYS A 221 -23.18 -14.30 9.96
CA LYS A 221 -22.92 -12.88 10.29
C LYS A 221 -21.45 -12.52 10.16
N LEU A 222 -20.55 -13.39 10.61
CA LEU A 222 -19.11 -13.22 10.38
C LEU A 222 -18.80 -13.15 8.88
N LYS A 223 -19.31 -14.09 8.08
CA LYS A 223 -19.08 -14.13 6.62
C LYS A 223 -19.61 -12.87 5.93
N GLN A 224 -20.77 -12.37 6.36
CA GLN A 224 -21.32 -11.12 5.85
C GLN A 224 -20.41 -9.93 6.19
N SER A 225 -19.99 -9.78 7.44
CA SER A 225 -19.08 -8.70 7.87
C SER A 225 -17.73 -8.76 7.15
N LEU A 226 -17.22 -9.98 6.91
CA LEU A 226 -15.98 -10.21 6.17
C LEU A 226 -16.09 -9.79 4.70
N ALA A 227 -17.21 -10.07 4.04
CA ALA A 227 -17.45 -9.63 2.66
C ALA A 227 -17.47 -8.10 2.57
N THR A 228 -18.15 -7.43 3.49
CA THR A 228 -18.17 -5.96 3.59
C THR A 228 -16.75 -5.41 3.82
N CYS A 229 -16.00 -5.99 4.74
CA CYS A 229 -14.62 -5.57 4.97
C CYS A 229 -13.73 -5.78 3.74
N THR A 230 -13.83 -6.93 3.06
CA THR A 230 -13.03 -7.23 1.87
C THR A 230 -13.17 -6.13 0.81
N THR A 231 -14.39 -5.62 0.59
CA THR A 231 -14.64 -4.46 -0.28
C THR A 231 -13.94 -3.20 0.23
N ALA A 232 -14.04 -2.90 1.53
CA ALA A 232 -13.36 -1.73 2.12
C ALA A 232 -11.83 -1.81 1.95
N TYR A 233 -11.23 -2.97 2.19
CA TYR A 233 -9.79 -3.19 1.99
C TYR A 233 -9.37 -3.00 0.52
N GLY A 234 -10.27 -3.20 -0.44
CA GLY A 234 -10.04 -3.00 -1.88
C GLY A 234 -10.10 -1.55 -2.37
N GLY A 235 -10.66 -0.61 -1.60
CA GLY A 235 -10.88 0.76 -2.07
C GLY A 235 -11.10 1.84 -1.00
N ALA A 236 -10.74 1.59 0.27
CA ALA A 236 -10.98 2.52 1.36
C ALA A 236 -10.15 3.81 1.25
N ASN A 237 -10.77 4.90 1.71
CA ASN A 237 -10.17 6.23 1.74
C ASN A 237 -9.27 6.45 2.97
N GLN A 238 -9.44 5.64 4.03
CA GLN A 238 -8.73 5.81 5.30
C GLN A 238 -8.02 4.52 5.75
N VAL A 239 -6.68 4.55 5.72
CA VAL A 239 -5.84 3.38 6.05
C VAL A 239 -5.79 3.12 7.57
N GLY A 240 -5.88 4.15 8.41
CA GLY A 240 -5.79 4.02 9.88
C GLY A 240 -6.77 2.99 10.46
N PRO A 241 -8.09 3.11 10.21
CA PRO A 241 -9.08 2.13 10.69
C PRO A 241 -8.83 0.70 10.18
N LEU A 242 -8.25 0.53 8.99
CA LEU A 242 -7.89 -0.81 8.48
C LEU A 242 -6.72 -1.41 9.25
N VAL A 243 -5.72 -0.61 9.60
CA VAL A 243 -4.59 -1.06 10.44
C VAL A 243 -5.10 -1.47 11.82
N ASP A 244 -5.97 -0.66 12.43
CA ASP A 244 -6.57 -0.96 13.74
C ASP A 244 -7.40 -2.25 13.71
N ASN A 245 -8.13 -2.48 12.61
CA ASN A 245 -8.89 -3.71 12.41
C ASN A 245 -7.98 -4.95 12.34
N VAL A 246 -6.88 -4.89 11.59
CA VAL A 246 -5.89 -5.98 11.55
C VAL A 246 -5.33 -6.26 12.96
N ALA A 247 -4.98 -5.22 13.71
CA ALA A 247 -4.46 -5.37 15.07
C ALA A 247 -5.49 -6.02 16.01
N HIS A 248 -6.73 -5.54 16.00
CA HIS A 248 -7.84 -6.10 16.79
C HIS A 248 -8.12 -7.57 16.43
N THR A 249 -8.13 -7.90 15.13
CA THR A 249 -8.36 -9.26 14.67
C THR A 249 -7.26 -10.20 15.13
N ASN A 250 -5.98 -9.78 15.08
CA ASN A 250 -4.86 -10.57 15.58
C ASN A 250 -4.94 -10.81 17.09
N LEU A 251 -5.32 -9.79 17.87
CA LEU A 251 -5.50 -9.91 19.33
C LEU A 251 -6.52 -11.01 19.66
N HIS A 252 -7.67 -11.00 18.97
CA HIS A 252 -8.70 -12.02 19.21
C HIS A 252 -8.41 -13.36 18.56
N TYR A 253 -7.64 -13.42 17.47
CA TYR A 253 -7.17 -14.68 16.95
C TYR A 253 -6.24 -15.40 17.94
N GLY A 254 -5.42 -14.66 18.70
CA GLY A 254 -4.65 -15.19 19.82
C GLY A 254 -5.54 -15.85 20.89
N ASN A 255 -6.70 -15.27 21.19
CA ASN A 255 -7.70 -15.91 22.07
C ASN A 255 -8.30 -17.16 21.43
N VAL A 256 -8.70 -17.09 20.15
CA VAL A 256 -9.27 -18.23 19.39
C VAL A 256 -8.32 -19.43 19.38
N ILE A 257 -7.02 -19.23 19.16
CA ILE A 257 -6.00 -20.28 19.24
C ILE A 257 -6.07 -20.99 20.59
N THR A 258 -6.09 -20.22 21.67
CA THR A 258 -6.11 -20.75 23.04
C THR A 258 -7.38 -21.57 23.29
N TYR A 259 -8.55 -21.05 22.89
CA TYR A 259 -9.84 -21.74 23.04
C TYR A 259 -9.84 -23.05 22.25
N MET A 260 -9.40 -23.03 20.98
CA MET A 260 -9.35 -24.22 20.15
C MET A 260 -8.47 -25.31 20.76
N ARG A 261 -7.27 -24.96 21.25
CA ARG A 261 -6.37 -25.91 21.91
C ARG A 261 -6.98 -26.51 23.18
N MET A 262 -7.63 -25.70 24.01
CA MET A 262 -8.35 -26.20 25.20
C MET A 262 -9.51 -27.13 24.84
N MET A 263 -10.12 -26.94 23.67
CA MET A 263 -11.15 -27.83 23.13
C MET A 263 -10.59 -29.07 22.41
N GLY A 264 -9.28 -29.28 22.39
CA GLY A 264 -8.61 -30.39 21.71
C GLY A 264 -8.55 -30.25 20.17
N LEU A 265 -8.69 -29.03 19.65
CA LEU A 265 -8.71 -28.74 18.21
C LEU A 265 -7.40 -28.10 17.75
N VAL A 266 -7.02 -28.33 16.50
CA VAL A 266 -5.84 -27.71 15.86
C VAL A 266 -6.25 -26.36 15.23
N PRO A 267 -5.68 -25.23 15.68
CA PRO A 267 -5.94 -23.91 15.11
C PRO A 267 -5.50 -23.83 13.64
N PRO A 268 -6.20 -23.07 12.79
CA PRO A 268 -5.89 -22.97 11.36
C PRO A 268 -4.44 -22.59 11.00
N SER A 269 -3.83 -21.65 11.73
CA SER A 269 -2.44 -21.22 11.51
C SER A 269 -1.37 -22.25 11.91
N SER A 270 -1.77 -23.35 12.56
CA SER A 270 -0.87 -24.42 13.01
C SER A 270 -1.07 -25.74 12.25
N ARG A 271 -1.80 -25.73 11.15
CA ARG A 271 -2.04 -26.91 10.31
C ARG A 271 -0.91 -27.15 9.33
#